data_AF-A0A496RR20-F1
#
_entry.id   AF-A0A496RR20-F1
#
_cell.length_a   1.000
_cell.length_b   1.000
_cell.length_c   1.000
_cell.angle_alpha   90.00
_cell.angle_beta   90.00
_cell.angle_gamma   90.00
#
_symmetry.space_group_name_H-M   'P 1'
#
loop_
_entity.id
_entity.type
_entity.pdbx_description
1 polymer ?
#
loop_
_entity_poly.entity_id
_entity_poly.type
_entity_poly.pdbx_seq_one_letter_code
_entity_poly.pdbx_strand_id
1 'polypeptide(L)'
;QVLPELKKGDCLFLEKLVPTQHFTRPPARYSEGSLVKILEEKGVGRPSTYAPIINTLTLRNYVRREKGSLICTELGFKVVDFLVEYFPNIMNVAFTAAMEADLDKIEAGNLEWVDVLRKFYTSFKEKVSFAQEKLTKDVIETDQICQLCGKPMLIKWSRRGKFLGCSGFPECKNARPISTGVKCPNPGCNGELVLRRSARGLQFYGCTEYPKCTYINRNLPEEGEVGGKS
;
A
#
# COMPACT_ATOMS: atom_id res chain seq x y z
N GLN A 1 27.71 -17.65 -27.18
CA GLN A 1 28.80 -18.66 -27.20
C GLN A 1 28.41 -19.70 -28.22
N VAL A 2 29.28 -19.96 -29.19
CA VAL A 2 29.01 -20.92 -30.28
C VAL A 2 29.37 -22.30 -29.74
N LEU A 3 28.47 -23.26 -29.87
CA LEU A 3 28.72 -24.65 -29.50
C LEU A 3 29.51 -25.34 -30.63
N PRO A 4 30.44 -26.26 -30.32
CA PRO A 4 31.19 -27.01 -31.33
C PRO A 4 30.28 -27.95 -32.12
N GLU A 5 30.67 -28.28 -33.35
CA GLU A 5 29.97 -29.27 -34.16
C GLU A 5 30.14 -30.67 -33.55
N LEU A 6 29.01 -31.30 -33.22
CA LEU A 6 28.94 -32.66 -32.67
C LEU A 6 28.01 -33.52 -33.53
N LYS A 7 28.37 -34.79 -33.73
CA LYS A 7 27.55 -35.79 -34.41
C LYS A 7 26.91 -36.73 -33.37
N LYS A 8 25.74 -37.25 -33.72
CA LYS A 8 25.04 -38.25 -32.90
C LYS A 8 25.93 -39.49 -32.76
N GLY A 9 26.42 -39.75 -31.55
CA GLY A 9 27.32 -40.87 -31.24
C GLY A 9 28.72 -40.45 -30.79
N ASP A 10 29.06 -39.16 -30.85
CA ASP A 10 30.35 -38.67 -30.36
C ASP A 10 30.51 -38.91 -28.85
N CYS A 11 31.67 -39.44 -28.46
CA CYS A 11 32.02 -39.67 -27.07
C CYS A 11 32.56 -38.38 -26.44
N LEU A 12 31.91 -37.93 -25.37
CA LEU A 12 32.33 -36.75 -24.61
C LEU A 12 33.00 -37.18 -23.31
N PHE A 13 34.11 -36.51 -22.98
CA PHE A 13 34.77 -36.68 -21.70
C PHE A 13 34.15 -35.73 -20.68
N LEU A 14 33.76 -36.29 -19.52
CA LEU A 14 33.26 -35.50 -18.41
C LEU A 14 34.41 -34.65 -17.84
N GLU A 15 34.36 -33.34 -18.07
CA GLU A 15 35.39 -32.43 -17.56
C GLU A 15 35.14 -32.07 -16.08
N LYS A 16 33.91 -31.66 -15.75
CA LYS A 16 33.55 -31.24 -14.39
C LYS A 16 32.06 -31.41 -14.12
N LEU A 17 31.71 -31.90 -12.92
CA LEU A 17 30.37 -31.80 -12.35
C LEU A 17 30.33 -30.63 -11.37
N VAL A 18 29.52 -29.61 -11.66
CA VAL A 18 29.30 -28.47 -10.75
C VAL A 18 27.89 -28.58 -10.18
N PRO A 19 27.71 -29.10 -8.95
CA PRO A 19 26.41 -29.13 -8.32
C PRO A 19 26.01 -27.70 -7.95
N THR A 20 24.87 -27.22 -8.47
CA THR A 20 24.30 -25.92 -8.12
C THR A 20 22.95 -26.11 -7.44
N GLN A 21 22.77 -25.45 -6.30
CA GLN A 21 21.49 -25.40 -5.62
C GLN A 21 20.72 -24.16 -6.08
N HIS A 22 19.46 -24.36 -6.47
CA HIS A 22 18.57 -23.28 -6.85
C HIS A 22 17.29 -23.33 -6.01
N PHE A 23 16.73 -22.16 -5.75
CA PHE A 23 15.44 -22.01 -5.09
C PHE A 23 14.42 -21.50 -6.10
N THR A 24 13.17 -21.98 -5.96
CA THR A 24 12.04 -21.36 -6.64
C THR A 24 11.89 -19.94 -6.14
N ARG A 25 11.82 -18.99 -7.07
CA ARG A 25 11.58 -17.59 -6.73
C ARG A 25 10.09 -17.32 -6.76
N PRO A 26 9.55 -16.55 -5.80
CA PRO A 26 8.18 -16.08 -5.90
C PRO A 26 8.03 -15.16 -7.13
N PRO A 27 6.80 -14.95 -7.61
CA PRO A 27 6.53 -13.99 -8.66
C PRO A 27 7.14 -12.62 -8.34
N ALA A 28 7.76 -12.00 -9.34
CA ALA A 28 8.31 -10.66 -9.18
C ALA A 28 7.19 -9.66 -8.87
N ARG A 29 7.48 -8.70 -8.00
CA ARG A 29 6.56 -7.58 -7.75
C ARG A 29 6.49 -6.68 -8.97
N TYR A 30 5.39 -5.95 -9.10
CA TYR A 30 5.25 -4.95 -10.15
C TYR A 30 6.15 -3.75 -9.88
N SER A 31 6.97 -3.37 -10.87
CA SER A 31 7.44 -1.99 -11.04
C SER A 31 6.34 -1.12 -11.66
N GLU A 32 6.53 0.19 -11.71
CA GLU A 32 5.59 1.09 -12.41
C GLU A 32 5.40 0.68 -13.88
N GLY A 33 6.50 0.43 -14.60
CA GLY A 33 6.43 0.02 -16.01
C GLY A 33 5.71 -1.31 -16.20
N SER A 34 5.98 -2.31 -15.35
CA SER A 34 5.26 -3.59 -15.44
C SER A 34 3.78 -3.48 -15.03
N LEU A 35 3.44 -2.54 -14.13
CA LEU A 35 2.05 -2.28 -13.76
C LEU A 35 1.31 -1.58 -14.90
N VAL A 36 1.94 -0.61 -15.57
CA VAL A 36 1.36 0.02 -16.76
C VAL A 36 1.12 -1.03 -17.85
N LYS A 37 2.11 -1.90 -18.08
CA LYS A 37 1.98 -2.97 -19.08
C LYS A 37 0.78 -3.88 -18.80
N ILE A 38 0.58 -4.33 -17.55
CA ILE A 38 -0.56 -5.19 -17.23
C ILE A 38 -1.90 -4.44 -17.27
N LEU A 39 -1.92 -3.14 -16.93
CA LEU A 39 -3.12 -2.29 -17.05
C LEU A 39 -3.54 -2.17 -18.51
N GLU A 40 -2.59 -1.91 -19.40
CA GLU A 40 -2.79 -1.85 -20.86
C GLU A 40 -3.28 -3.19 -21.42
N GLU A 41 -2.62 -4.31 -21.07
CA GLU A 41 -3.04 -5.66 -21.47
C GLU A 41 -4.45 -6.02 -21.01
N LYS A 42 -4.90 -5.46 -19.88
CA LYS A 42 -6.24 -5.66 -19.32
C LYS A 42 -7.27 -4.63 -19.80
N GLY A 43 -6.87 -3.64 -20.60
CA GLY A 43 -7.74 -2.57 -21.07
C GLY A 43 -8.18 -1.58 -19.99
N VAL A 44 -7.48 -1.53 -18.85
CA VAL A 44 -7.79 -0.65 -17.72
C VAL A 44 -6.93 0.59 -17.78
N GLY A 45 -7.55 1.76 -17.92
CA GLY A 45 -6.86 3.03 -18.09
C GLY A 45 -6.43 3.31 -19.53
N ARG A 46 -5.83 4.48 -19.73
CA ARG A 46 -5.39 5.05 -21.03
C ARG A 46 -4.03 5.73 -20.84
N PRO A 47 -3.29 6.07 -21.92
CA PRO A 47 -2.02 6.79 -21.82
C PRO A 47 -2.08 8.05 -20.94
N SER A 48 -3.23 8.72 -20.91
CA SER A 48 -3.51 9.89 -20.07
C SER A 48 -3.69 9.58 -18.59
N THR A 49 -4.01 8.33 -18.20
CA THR A 49 -4.40 7.96 -16.82
C THR A 49 -3.39 7.06 -16.11
N TYR A 50 -2.47 6.38 -16.82
CA TYR A 50 -1.50 5.47 -16.18
C TYR A 50 -0.64 6.12 -15.08
N ALA A 51 0.02 7.24 -15.37
CA ALA A 51 0.82 7.96 -14.37
C ALA A 51 -0.06 8.53 -13.23
N PRO A 52 -1.22 9.18 -13.50
CA PRO A 52 -2.16 9.59 -12.46
C PRO A 52 -2.66 8.45 -11.54
N ILE A 53 -2.91 7.25 -12.08
CA ILE A 53 -3.32 6.08 -11.29
C ILE A 53 -2.24 5.73 -10.27
N ILE A 54 -1.01 5.54 -10.73
CA ILE A 54 0.13 5.19 -9.85
C ILE A 54 0.40 6.29 -8.83
N ASN A 55 0.33 7.55 -9.26
CA ASN A 55 0.49 8.69 -8.37
C ASN A 55 -0.60 8.71 -7.28
N THR A 56 -1.86 8.47 -7.64
CA THR A 56 -2.97 8.44 -6.68
C THR A 56 -2.82 7.30 -5.68
N LEU A 57 -2.45 6.09 -6.14
CA LEU A 57 -2.22 4.94 -5.27
C LEU A 57 -1.10 5.20 -4.26
N THR A 58 -0.02 5.87 -4.69
CA THR A 58 1.12 6.20 -3.82
C THR A 58 0.84 7.37 -2.87
N LEU A 59 0.16 8.42 -3.36
CA LEU A 59 -0.24 9.59 -2.57
C LEU A 59 -1.22 9.21 -1.46
N ARG A 60 -2.19 8.32 -1.75
CA ARG A 60 -3.16 7.82 -0.77
C ARG A 60 -2.62 6.71 0.13
N ASN A 61 -1.36 6.33 -0.02
CA ASN A 61 -0.70 5.31 0.79
C ASN A 61 -1.32 3.90 0.66
N TYR A 62 -1.87 3.55 -0.51
CA TYR A 62 -2.30 2.18 -0.79
C TYR A 62 -1.13 1.30 -1.25
N VAL A 63 -0.19 1.91 -1.97
CA VAL A 63 1.07 1.28 -2.37
C VAL A 63 2.25 2.19 -2.03
N ARG A 64 3.42 1.59 -1.83
CA ARG A 64 4.68 2.31 -1.61
C ARG A 64 5.74 1.85 -2.61
N ARG A 65 6.69 2.75 -2.89
CA ARG A 65 7.85 2.46 -3.76
C ARG A 65 8.99 1.97 -2.88
N GLU A 66 9.51 0.80 -3.20
CA GLU A 66 10.65 0.22 -2.49
C GLU A 66 11.54 -0.52 -3.49
N LYS A 67 12.80 -0.09 -3.62
CA LYS A 67 13.80 -0.67 -4.55
C LYS A 67 13.25 -0.87 -5.99
N GLY A 68 12.51 0.12 -6.51
CA GLY A 68 11.92 0.08 -7.85
C GLY A 68 10.64 -0.76 -7.99
N SER A 69 10.18 -1.40 -6.91
CA SER A 69 8.94 -2.18 -6.86
C SER A 69 7.83 -1.44 -6.13
N LEU A 70 6.58 -1.73 -6.50
CA LEU A 70 5.39 -1.31 -5.79
C LEU A 70 5.01 -2.40 -4.76
N ILE A 71 4.85 -1.97 -3.51
CA ILE A 71 4.48 -2.84 -2.40
C ILE A 71 3.16 -2.32 -1.82
N CYS A 72 2.15 -3.20 -1.76
CA CYS A 72 0.89 -2.90 -1.11
C CYS A 72 1.11 -2.62 0.37
N THR A 73 0.49 -1.55 0.88
CA THR A 73 0.47 -1.27 2.31
C THR A 73 -0.66 -2.06 2.97
N GLU A 74 -0.61 -2.19 4.29
CA GLU A 74 -1.72 -2.76 5.05
C GLU A 74 -3.04 -1.99 4.85
N LEU A 75 -2.98 -0.66 4.65
CA LEU A 75 -4.16 0.13 4.30
C LEU A 75 -4.69 -0.27 2.92
N GLY A 76 -3.80 -0.49 1.94
CA GLY A 76 -4.17 -0.96 0.61
C GLY A 76 -4.92 -2.29 0.65
N PHE A 77 -4.41 -3.25 1.41
CA PHE A 77 -5.09 -4.55 1.61
C PHE A 77 -6.48 -4.38 2.22
N LYS A 78 -6.59 -3.68 3.36
CA LYS A 78 -7.90 -3.48 4.02
C LYS A 78 -8.93 -2.79 3.13
N VAL A 79 -8.50 -1.82 2.33
CA VAL A 79 -9.40 -1.12 1.40
C VAL A 79 -9.81 -2.05 0.25
N VAL A 80 -8.90 -2.85 -0.29
CA VAL A 80 -9.24 -3.82 -1.33
C VAL A 80 -10.20 -4.88 -0.80
N ASP A 81 -9.92 -5.46 0.37
CA ASP A 81 -10.77 -6.48 1.00
C ASP A 81 -12.20 -5.95 1.20
N PHE A 82 -12.31 -4.73 1.75
CA PHE A 82 -13.59 -4.03 1.90
C PHE A 82 -14.29 -3.79 0.55
N LEU A 83 -13.59 -3.26 -0.45
CA LEU A 83 -14.20 -2.97 -1.74
C LEU A 83 -14.63 -4.23 -2.49
N VAL A 84 -13.89 -5.33 -2.37
CA VAL A 84 -14.24 -6.61 -3.00
C VAL A 84 -15.46 -7.23 -2.31
N GLU A 85 -15.58 -7.12 -0.99
CA GLU A 85 -16.73 -7.62 -0.24
C GLU A 85 -18.03 -6.90 -0.62
N TYR A 86 -18.02 -5.56 -0.65
CA TYR A 86 -19.23 -4.77 -0.85
C TYR A 86 -19.49 -4.40 -2.33
N PHE A 87 -18.46 -4.35 -3.17
CA PHE A 87 -18.54 -3.89 -4.56
C PHE A 87 -17.85 -4.84 -5.57
N PRO A 88 -18.13 -6.17 -5.54
CA PRO A 88 -17.40 -7.16 -6.34
C PRO A 88 -17.47 -6.89 -7.85
N ASN A 89 -18.61 -6.42 -8.36
CA ASN A 89 -18.77 -6.13 -9.79
C ASN A 89 -17.91 -4.95 -10.23
N ILE A 90 -17.75 -3.92 -9.41
CA ILE A 90 -16.98 -2.71 -9.75
C ILE A 90 -15.48 -3.00 -9.62
N MET A 91 -15.10 -3.86 -8.68
CA MET A 91 -13.73 -4.33 -8.49
C MET A 91 -13.29 -5.37 -9.54
N ASN A 92 -14.19 -5.80 -10.41
CA ASN A 92 -13.85 -6.69 -11.50
C ASN A 92 -13.13 -5.93 -12.62
N VAL A 93 -11.94 -6.42 -13.00
CA VAL A 93 -11.10 -5.84 -14.06
C VAL A 93 -11.85 -5.71 -15.40
N ALA A 94 -12.65 -6.71 -15.77
CA ALA A 94 -13.42 -6.68 -17.01
C ALA A 94 -14.51 -5.60 -17.00
N PHE A 95 -15.11 -5.32 -15.84
CA PHE A 95 -16.06 -4.22 -15.68
C PHE A 95 -15.39 -2.87 -15.90
N THR A 96 -14.22 -2.65 -15.27
CA THR A 96 -13.46 -1.42 -15.44
C THR A 96 -13.03 -1.22 -16.90
N ALA A 97 -12.54 -2.27 -17.57
CA ALA A 97 -12.15 -2.21 -18.96
C ALA A 97 -13.34 -1.92 -19.90
N ALA A 98 -14.51 -2.50 -19.62
CA ALA A 98 -15.73 -2.21 -20.37
C ALA A 98 -16.17 -0.75 -20.20
N MET A 99 -16.04 -0.18 -19.00
CA MET A 99 -16.33 1.22 -18.74
C MET A 99 -15.43 2.16 -19.55
N GLU A 100 -14.12 1.85 -19.62
CA GLU A 100 -13.18 2.62 -20.47
C GLU A 100 -13.57 2.54 -21.96
N ALA A 101 -13.96 1.35 -22.44
CA ALA A 101 -14.43 1.20 -23.83
C ALA A 101 -15.75 1.95 -24.11
N ASP A 102 -16.64 2.06 -23.13
CA ASP A 102 -17.86 2.86 -23.27
C ASP A 102 -17.55 4.37 -23.30
N LEU A 103 -16.52 4.84 -22.59
CA LEU A 103 -16.04 6.22 -22.68
C LEU A 103 -15.45 6.53 -24.08
N ASP A 104 -14.69 5.61 -24.67
CA ASP A 104 -14.19 5.77 -26.04
C ASP A 104 -15.34 5.84 -27.07
N LYS A 105 -16.41 5.05 -26.87
CA LYS A 105 -17.61 5.11 -27.73
C LYS A 105 -18.35 6.44 -27.60
N ILE A 106 -18.40 7.01 -26.40
CA ILE A 106 -18.96 8.34 -26.16
C ILE A 106 -18.13 9.39 -26.93
N GLU A 107 -16.80 9.33 -26.82
CA GLU A 107 -15.89 10.23 -27.56
C GLU A 107 -16.12 10.12 -29.08
N ALA A 108 -16.33 8.92 -29.59
CA ALA A 108 -16.62 8.66 -31.00
C ALA A 108 -18.07 9.03 -31.43
N GLY A 109 -18.94 9.46 -30.50
CA GLY A 109 -20.34 9.78 -30.78
C GLY A 109 -21.26 8.56 -30.98
N ASN A 110 -20.80 7.36 -30.60
CA ASN A 110 -21.55 6.11 -30.75
C ASN A 110 -22.42 5.76 -29.53
N LEU A 111 -22.26 6.48 -28.42
CA LEU A 111 -23.05 6.31 -27.20
C LEU A 111 -23.36 7.66 -26.54
N GLU A 112 -24.56 7.77 -25.98
CA GLU A 112 -24.97 8.93 -25.17
C GLU A 112 -24.44 8.81 -23.73
N TRP A 113 -23.64 9.79 -23.31
CA TRP A 113 -22.97 9.77 -22.00
C TRP A 113 -23.94 9.72 -20.82
N VAL A 114 -25.12 10.35 -20.96
CA VAL A 114 -26.16 10.38 -19.92
C VAL A 114 -26.70 8.98 -19.63
N ASP A 115 -26.84 8.16 -20.67
CA ASP A 115 -27.38 6.80 -20.54
C ASP A 115 -26.37 5.87 -19.83
N VAL A 116 -25.09 5.98 -20.19
CA VAL A 116 -24.01 5.25 -19.53
C VAL A 116 -23.94 5.62 -18.04
N LEU A 117 -24.00 6.91 -17.71
CA LEU A 117 -24.01 7.37 -16.32
C LEU A 117 -25.24 6.90 -15.56
N ARG A 118 -26.43 6.99 -16.15
CA ARG A 118 -27.68 6.55 -15.51
C ARG A 118 -27.63 5.05 -15.22
N LYS A 119 -27.17 4.24 -16.18
CA LYS A 119 -27.04 2.79 -16.04
C LYS A 119 -26.08 2.42 -14.91
N PHE A 120 -24.93 3.09 -14.82
CA PHE A 120 -23.98 2.88 -13.73
C PHE A 120 -24.55 3.31 -12.38
N TYR A 121 -25.02 4.56 -12.29
CA TYR A 121 -25.32 5.22 -11.02
C TYR A 121 -26.47 4.58 -10.26
N THR A 122 -27.53 4.13 -10.95
CA THR A 122 -28.69 3.50 -10.31
C THR A 122 -28.27 2.31 -9.46
N SER A 123 -27.55 1.36 -10.05
CA SER A 123 -27.07 0.16 -9.35
C SER A 123 -25.99 0.47 -8.31
N PHE A 124 -25.15 1.46 -8.58
CA PHE A 124 -24.09 1.86 -7.66
C PHE A 124 -24.65 2.49 -6.39
N LYS A 125 -25.63 3.38 -6.51
CA LYS A 125 -26.25 4.10 -5.38
C LYS A 125 -26.85 3.13 -4.37
N GLU A 126 -27.60 2.13 -4.84
CA GLU A 126 -28.21 1.11 -3.97
C GLU A 126 -27.16 0.34 -3.18
N LYS A 127 -26.05 -0.05 -3.82
CA LYS A 127 -24.94 -0.74 -3.15
C LYS A 127 -24.24 0.15 -2.13
N VAL A 128 -24.08 1.43 -2.41
CA VAL A 128 -23.50 2.40 -1.46
C VAL A 128 -24.40 2.53 -0.22
N SER A 129 -25.71 2.67 -0.40
CA SER A 129 -26.65 2.75 0.73
C SER A 129 -26.60 1.47 1.58
N PHE A 130 -26.61 0.29 0.95
CA PHE A 130 -26.48 -0.98 1.65
C PHE A 130 -25.16 -1.11 2.41
N ALA A 131 -24.04 -0.75 1.78
CA ALA A 131 -22.73 -0.80 2.41
C ALA A 131 -22.64 0.17 3.60
N GLN A 132 -23.24 1.35 3.52
CA GLN A 132 -23.25 2.34 4.61
C GLN A 132 -24.02 1.85 5.85
N GLU A 133 -25.14 1.16 5.66
CA GLU A 133 -25.94 0.61 6.76
C GLU A 133 -25.23 -0.55 7.45
N LYS A 134 -24.55 -1.40 6.66
CA LYS A 134 -23.89 -2.61 7.14
C LYS A 134 -22.47 -2.37 7.67
N LEU A 135 -21.93 -1.17 7.47
CA LEU A 135 -20.58 -0.78 7.88
C LEU A 135 -20.46 -0.73 9.40
N THR A 136 -20.09 -1.86 10.00
CA THR A 136 -19.56 -1.88 11.36
C THR A 136 -18.18 -1.24 11.32
N LYS A 137 -17.99 -0.15 12.08
CA LYS A 137 -16.65 0.40 12.27
C LYS A 137 -15.86 -0.64 13.04
N ASP A 138 -14.99 -1.38 12.36
CA ASP A 138 -13.97 -2.21 13.02
C ASP A 138 -13.05 -1.28 13.79
N VAL A 139 -13.40 -1.09 15.06
CA VAL A 139 -12.65 -0.30 16.01
C VAL A 139 -11.67 -1.25 16.66
N ILE A 140 -10.38 -0.99 16.44
CA ILE A 140 -9.32 -1.69 17.17
C ILE A 140 -9.13 -0.92 18.48
N GLU A 141 -9.69 -1.46 19.55
CA GLU A 141 -9.52 -0.93 20.91
C GLU A 141 -8.07 -1.12 21.38
N THR A 142 -7.61 -0.22 22.24
CA THR A 142 -6.32 -0.35 22.91
C THR A 142 -6.48 -0.13 24.40
N ASP A 143 -5.51 -0.64 25.16
CA ASP A 143 -5.45 -0.42 26.61
C ASP A 143 -5.04 1.02 27.00
N GLN A 144 -4.83 1.90 26.01
CA GLN A 144 -4.40 3.27 26.28
C GLN A 144 -5.59 4.19 26.56
N ILE A 145 -5.45 5.00 27.62
CA ILE A 145 -6.46 5.96 28.02
C ILE A 145 -6.11 7.36 27.50
N CYS A 146 -7.11 8.08 27.01
CA CYS A 146 -6.95 9.45 26.57
C CYS A 146 -6.66 10.38 27.75
N GLN A 147 -5.47 10.99 27.76
CA GLN A 147 -5.04 11.92 28.82
C GLN A 147 -5.89 13.19 28.96
N LEU A 148 -6.76 13.52 27.98
CA LEU A 148 -7.62 14.71 28.03
C LEU A 148 -9.03 14.43 28.57
N CYS A 149 -9.53 13.20 28.47
CA CYS A 149 -10.94 12.92 28.81
C CYS A 149 -11.18 11.57 29.50
N GLY A 150 -10.13 10.74 29.70
CA GLY A 150 -10.26 9.45 30.37
C GLY A 150 -10.92 8.34 29.55
N LYS A 151 -11.43 8.62 28.34
CA LYS A 151 -12.01 7.61 27.45
C LYS A 151 -10.92 6.75 26.77
N PRO A 152 -11.19 5.50 26.38
CA PRO A 152 -10.21 4.63 25.71
C PRO A 152 -9.77 5.21 24.37
N MET A 153 -8.53 4.92 23.98
CA MET A 153 -7.98 5.24 22.67
C MET A 153 -8.19 4.08 21.70
N LEU A 154 -8.37 4.43 20.43
CA LEU A 154 -8.65 3.49 19.35
C LEU A 154 -7.58 3.64 18.27
N ILE A 155 -7.14 2.54 17.66
CA ILE A 155 -6.28 2.62 16.48
C ILE A 155 -7.14 3.01 15.27
N LYS A 156 -6.86 4.20 14.74
CA LYS A 156 -7.51 4.76 13.55
C LYS A 156 -6.51 4.89 12.42
N TRP A 157 -7.02 4.95 11.20
CA TRP A 157 -6.22 5.13 9.99
C TRP A 157 -6.31 6.56 9.48
N SER A 158 -5.17 7.13 9.08
CA SER A 158 -5.10 8.38 8.33
C SER A 158 -4.25 8.19 7.08
N ARG A 159 -4.25 9.19 6.19
CA ARG A 159 -3.31 9.28 5.06
C ARG A 159 -1.83 9.14 5.46
N ARG A 160 -1.49 9.43 6.72
CA ARG A 160 -0.12 9.35 7.26
C ARG A 160 0.19 8.00 7.92
N GLY A 161 -0.78 7.09 7.98
CA GLY A 161 -0.68 5.80 8.65
C GLY A 161 -1.60 5.69 9.86
N LYS A 162 -1.39 4.63 10.63
CA LYS A 162 -2.11 4.35 11.87
C LYS A 162 -1.76 5.37 12.95
N PHE A 163 -2.74 5.72 13.77
CA PHE A 163 -2.56 6.59 14.93
C PHE A 163 -3.57 6.22 16.02
N LEU A 164 -3.27 6.58 17.26
CA LEU A 164 -4.21 6.48 18.36
C LEU A 164 -5.12 7.70 18.34
N GLY A 165 -6.43 7.50 18.19
CA GLY A 165 -7.43 8.55 18.30
C GLY A 165 -8.40 8.28 19.44
N CYS A 166 -8.81 9.33 20.16
CA CYS A 166 -9.80 9.18 21.23
C CYS A 166 -11.12 8.56 20.71
N SER A 167 -11.73 7.68 21.50
CA SER A 167 -13.06 7.13 21.24
C SER A 167 -14.17 8.19 21.31
N GLY A 168 -14.00 9.20 22.17
CA GLY A 168 -14.94 10.33 22.32
C GLY A 168 -14.91 11.37 21.21
N PHE A 169 -14.41 11.05 20.01
CA PHE A 169 -14.50 11.95 18.86
C PHE A 169 -15.96 12.02 18.37
N PRO A 170 -16.53 13.20 18.06
CA PRO A 170 -15.87 14.48 17.77
C PRO A 170 -15.59 15.41 18.97
N GLU A 171 -16.10 15.09 20.16
CA GLU A 171 -15.96 15.93 21.37
C GLU A 171 -14.51 16.06 21.84
N CYS A 172 -13.75 14.94 21.79
CA CYS A 172 -12.33 14.90 22.10
C CYS A 172 -11.50 14.64 20.83
N LYS A 173 -10.73 15.65 20.40
CA LYS A 173 -9.87 15.58 19.20
C LYS A 173 -8.43 15.11 19.49
N ASN A 174 -8.18 14.50 20.66
CA ASN A 174 -6.84 13.98 21.00
C ASN A 174 -6.43 12.86 20.04
N ALA A 175 -5.26 13.02 19.42
CA ALA A 175 -4.67 12.06 18.50
C ALA A 175 -3.16 11.99 18.72
N ARG A 176 -2.60 10.78 18.75
CA ARG A 176 -1.18 10.52 19.04
C ARG A 176 -0.61 9.48 18.09
N PRO A 177 0.70 9.54 17.78
CA PRO A 177 1.36 8.46 17.05
C PRO A 177 1.36 7.18 17.88
N ILE A 178 1.33 6.03 17.21
CA ILE A 178 1.53 4.73 17.86
C ILE A 178 3.04 4.58 18.10
N SER A 179 3.43 4.35 19.35
CA SER A 179 4.82 4.08 19.68
C SER A 179 5.18 2.63 19.34
N THR A 180 6.46 2.44 19.01
CA THR A 180 6.99 1.11 18.68
C THR A 180 7.41 0.32 19.92
N GLY A 181 7.33 0.93 21.11
CA GLY A 181 7.88 0.38 22.36
C GLY A 181 9.40 0.49 22.47
N VAL A 182 10.11 0.80 21.38
CA VAL A 182 11.57 0.94 21.37
C VAL A 182 11.97 2.32 21.87
N LYS A 183 12.81 2.37 22.92
CA LYS A 183 13.34 3.61 23.48
C LYS A 183 14.28 4.30 22.49
N CYS A 184 14.32 5.63 22.56
CA CYS A 184 15.27 6.42 21.79
C CYS A 184 16.71 6.09 22.24
N PRO A 185 17.62 5.72 21.33
CA PRO A 185 19.01 5.41 21.69
C PRO A 185 19.85 6.67 21.97
N ASN A 186 19.29 7.87 21.80
CA ASN A 186 20.02 9.12 22.04
C ASN A 186 20.28 9.32 23.55
N PRO A 187 21.52 9.59 23.99
CA PRO A 187 21.84 9.78 25.41
C PRO A 187 20.99 10.88 26.04
N GLY A 188 20.41 10.59 27.20
CA GLY A 188 19.56 11.54 27.94
C GLY A 188 18.14 11.73 27.39
N CYS A 189 17.70 10.91 26.43
CA CYS A 189 16.35 10.96 25.89
C CYS A 189 15.47 9.85 26.48
N ASN A 190 14.35 10.23 27.12
CA ASN A 190 13.33 9.28 27.60
C ASN A 190 12.19 9.07 26.58
N GLY A 191 12.35 9.55 25.35
CA GLY A 191 11.36 9.36 24.29
C GLY A 191 11.39 7.96 23.69
N GLU A 192 10.34 7.62 22.96
CA GLU A 192 10.23 6.37 22.19
C GLU A 192 10.32 6.66 20.69
N LEU A 193 10.61 5.62 19.91
CA LEU A 193 10.59 5.70 18.46
C LEU A 193 9.15 5.52 17.95
N VAL A 194 8.75 6.43 17.07
CA VAL A 194 7.46 6.38 16.36
C VAL A 194 7.70 6.35 14.86
N LEU A 195 6.86 5.62 14.14
CA LEU A 195 6.89 5.60 12.69
C LEU A 195 6.39 6.95 12.14
N ARG A 196 7.25 7.62 11.38
CA ARG A 196 6.98 8.89 10.70
C ARG A 196 7.17 8.73 9.20
N ARG A 197 6.69 9.73 8.44
CA ARG A 197 6.78 9.77 6.99
C ARG A 197 7.28 11.13 6.54
N SER A 198 8.26 11.14 5.65
CA SER A 198 8.79 12.37 5.05
C SER A 198 7.85 12.92 3.98
N ALA A 199 8.07 14.16 3.55
CA ALA A 199 7.31 14.77 2.44
C ALA A 199 7.37 13.92 1.15
N ARG A 200 8.49 13.22 0.92
CA ARG A 200 8.71 12.34 -0.24
C ARG A 200 8.13 10.93 -0.05
N GLY A 201 7.48 10.67 1.08
CA GLY A 201 6.81 9.39 1.36
C GLY A 201 7.69 8.29 1.94
N LEU A 202 8.97 8.57 2.19
CA LEU A 202 9.87 7.63 2.86
C LEU A 202 9.49 7.50 4.33
N GLN A 203 9.35 6.27 4.80
CA GLN A 203 9.12 5.95 6.21
C GLN A 203 10.45 6.01 6.98
N PHE A 204 10.40 6.52 8.20
CA PHE A 204 11.52 6.54 9.13
C PHE A 204 10.99 6.53 10.56
N TYR A 205 11.80 6.07 11.49
CA TYR A 205 11.53 6.11 12.91
C TYR A 205 12.13 7.38 13.48
N GLY A 206 11.32 8.19 14.16
CA GLY A 206 11.78 9.41 14.82
C GLY A 206 11.36 9.44 16.29
N CYS A 207 12.10 10.17 17.11
CA CYS A 207 11.79 10.30 18.54
C CYS A 207 10.43 11.01 18.78
N THR A 208 9.71 10.60 19.82
CA THR A 208 8.49 11.29 20.31
C THR A 208 8.79 12.70 20.81
N GLU A 209 9.98 12.94 21.36
CA GLU A 209 10.38 14.20 22.02
C GLU A 209 10.89 15.28 21.02
N TYR A 210 10.68 15.10 19.72
CA TYR A 210 10.97 16.13 18.72
C TYR A 210 10.17 17.41 19.01
N PRO A 211 10.76 18.62 18.99
CA PRO A 211 12.08 18.96 18.42
C PRO A 211 13.28 18.84 19.38
N LYS A 212 13.08 18.50 20.66
CA LYS A 212 14.19 18.41 21.64
C LYS A 212 15.15 17.26 21.33
N CYS A 213 14.64 16.16 20.77
CA CYS A 213 15.44 15.07 20.23
C CYS A 213 15.18 14.92 18.72
N THR A 214 16.24 15.03 17.92
CA THR A 214 16.21 14.97 16.45
C THR A 214 16.62 13.60 15.90
N TYR A 215 16.75 12.58 16.77
CA TYR A 215 17.13 11.23 16.35
C TYR A 215 16.13 10.67 15.34
N ILE A 216 16.68 10.18 14.22
CA ILE A 216 15.94 9.50 13.16
C ILE A 216 16.71 8.25 12.69
N ASN A 217 15.99 7.19 12.34
CA ASN A 217 16.57 5.99 11.74
C ASN A 217 15.62 5.43 10.66
N ARG A 218 16.14 4.74 9.65
CA ARG A 218 15.32 4.07 8.62
C ARG A 218 14.68 2.79 9.14
N ASN A 219 15.40 2.06 9.98
CA ASN A 219 14.94 0.83 10.60
C ASN A 219 14.83 1.02 12.12
N LEU A 220 14.03 0.18 12.77
CA LEU A 220 14.09 0.08 14.22
C LEU A 220 15.47 -0.48 14.60
N PRO A 221 16.17 0.14 15.57
CA PRO A 221 17.35 -0.48 16.16
C PRO A 221 16.96 -1.85 16.72
N GLU A 222 17.72 -2.89 16.38
CA GLU A 222 17.58 -4.18 17.06
C GLU A 222 17.98 -3.98 18.53
N GLU A 223 17.30 -4.67 19.45
CA GLU A 223 17.61 -4.66 20.89
C GLU A 223 19.04 -5.21 21.10
N GLY A 224 20.06 -4.35 20.96
CA GLY A 224 21.47 -4.74 21.01
C GLY A 224 22.44 -3.81 20.27
N GLU A 225 21.99 -3.03 19.28
CA GLU A 225 22.87 -2.06 18.58
C GLU A 225 22.91 -0.69 19.28
N VAL A 226 23.21 -0.69 20.59
CA VAL A 226 23.70 0.51 21.28
C VAL A 226 25.23 0.48 21.19
N GLY A 227 25.75 0.77 20.00
CA GLY A 227 27.19 0.83 19.74
C GLY A 227 27.45 1.79 18.60
N GLY A 228 27.96 2.97 18.94
CA GLY A 228 28.03 4.13 18.07
C GLY A 228 28.73 3.90 16.74
N LYS A 229 28.38 4.74 15.77
CA LYS A 229 29.30 5.12 14.70
C LYS A 229 29.54 6.62 14.82
N SER A 230 30.79 6.91 15.20
CA SER A 230 31.47 8.19 15.08
C SER A 230 31.41 8.72 13.64
#